data_AF-H9FG63-F1
#
_entry.id   AF-H9FG63-F1
#
_cell.length_a   1.000
_cell.length_b   1.000
_cell.length_c   1.000
_cell.angle_alpha   90.00
_cell.angle_beta   90.00
_cell.angle_gamma   90.00
#
_symmetry.space_group_name_H-M   'P 1'
#
loop_
_entity.id
_entity.type
_entity.pdbx_description
1 polymer ?
#
loop_
_entity_poly.entity_id
_entity_poly.type
_entity_poly.pdbx_seq_one_letter_code
_entity_poly.pdbx_strand_id
1 'polypeptide(L)'
;WHSYNTTWRSKQQGLVGISLNCDWGEPVDISNPKDIEAAERYLQFCLGWFANPIYAGDYPQVMKDYIGRKSAEQGLEMSRLPVFSLQEKSYIKGTSDFLGLGHFTTRYITERKNPSRQGPSYQN
;
A
#
# COMPACT_ATOMS: atom_id res chain seq x y z
N TRP A 1 17.31 0.91 -7.06
CA TRP A 1 17.88 -0.40 -6.72
C TRP A 1 18.59 -1.07 -7.90
N HIS A 2 17.92 -1.32 -9.05
CA HIS A 2 18.55 -2.03 -10.18
C HIS A 2 19.86 -1.41 -10.68
N SER A 3 19.92 -0.10 -10.89
CA SER A 3 21.15 0.58 -11.29
C SER A 3 22.27 0.39 -10.25
N TYR A 4 21.94 0.45 -8.96
CA TYR A 4 22.87 0.12 -7.88
C TYR A 4 23.40 -1.31 -8.00
N ASN A 5 22.47 -2.25 -8.13
CA ASN A 5 22.75 -3.68 -8.21
C ASN A 5 23.66 -4.04 -9.40
N THR A 6 23.42 -3.44 -10.56
CA THR A 6 24.16 -3.77 -11.79
C THR A 6 25.48 -3.01 -11.94
N THR A 7 25.53 -1.74 -11.51
CA THR A 7 26.68 -0.88 -11.83
C THR A 7 27.67 -0.71 -10.66
N TRP A 8 27.20 -0.71 -9.41
CA TRP A 8 28.02 -0.29 -8.27
C TRP A 8 28.15 -1.32 -7.14
N ARG A 9 27.19 -2.23 -6.98
CA ARG A 9 27.15 -3.14 -5.82
C ARG A 9 28.40 -4.00 -5.67
N SER A 10 28.98 -4.50 -6.77
CA SER A 10 30.20 -5.32 -6.71
C SER A 10 31.43 -4.57 -6.17
N LYS A 11 31.47 -3.24 -6.33
CA LYS A 11 32.60 -2.40 -5.89
C LYS A 11 32.35 -1.78 -4.52
N GLN A 12 31.14 -1.30 -4.28
CA GLN A 12 30.79 -0.55 -3.07
C GLN A 12 30.28 -1.45 -1.94
N GLN A 13 29.72 -2.62 -2.29
CA GLN A 13 29.22 -3.62 -1.34
C GLN A 13 28.20 -3.08 -0.32
N GLY A 14 27.51 -1.98 -0.64
CA GLY A 14 26.49 -1.38 0.20
C GLY A 14 25.11 -1.99 -0.01
N LEU A 15 24.15 -1.47 0.76
CA LEU A 15 22.74 -1.85 0.74
C LEU A 15 21.86 -0.65 0.35
N VAL A 16 20.78 -0.93 -0.39
CA VAL A 16 19.79 0.06 -0.82
C VAL A 16 18.42 -0.39 -0.35
N GLY A 17 17.82 0.41 0.54
CA GLY A 17 16.48 0.22 1.06
C GLY A 17 15.54 1.37 0.67
N ILE A 18 14.30 1.29 1.15
CA ILE A 18 13.35 2.40 1.13
C ILE A 18 12.84 2.64 2.54
N SER A 19 12.67 3.90 2.91
CA SER A 19 12.02 4.28 4.17
C SER A 19 10.56 4.61 3.91
N LEU A 20 9.65 3.87 4.54
CA LEU A 20 8.21 4.10 4.46
C LEU A 20 7.71 4.61 5.80
N ASN A 21 6.95 5.70 5.79
CA ASN A 21 6.32 6.22 6.99
C ASN A 21 4.92 5.61 7.13
N CYS A 22 4.62 5.01 8.28
CA CYS A 22 3.30 4.49 8.58
C CYS A 22 3.02 4.55 10.10
N ASP A 23 1.90 5.18 10.46
CA ASP A 23 1.34 5.04 11.79
C ASP A 23 0.70 3.65 11.94
N TRP A 24 0.61 3.13 13.16
CA TRP A 24 -0.14 1.91 13.42
C TRP A 24 -1.65 2.19 13.42
N GLY A 25 -2.44 1.28 12.87
CA GLY A 25 -3.91 1.33 12.93
C GLY A 25 -4.43 0.33 13.94
N GLU A 26 -4.96 0.80 15.06
CA GLU A 26 -5.60 -0.02 16.08
C GLU A 26 -7.13 0.08 15.90
N PRO A 27 -7.90 -1.03 15.84
CA PRO A 27 -9.35 -0.92 15.78
C PRO A 27 -9.91 -0.27 17.06
N VAL A 28 -10.92 0.60 16.92
CA VAL A 28 -11.63 1.21 18.06
C VAL A 28 -12.30 0.14 18.92
N ASP A 29 -12.96 -0.83 18.27
CA ASP A 29 -13.61 -1.97 18.91
C ASP A 29 -13.07 -3.29 18.36
N ILE A 30 -12.27 -3.99 19.16
CA ILE A 30 -11.69 -5.30 18.81
C ILE A 30 -12.73 -6.43 18.72
N SER A 31 -13.97 -6.20 19.18
CA SER A 31 -15.07 -7.16 19.05
C SER A 31 -15.92 -6.91 17.80
N ASN A 32 -15.75 -5.77 17.14
CA ASN A 32 -16.43 -5.42 15.90
C ASN A 32 -15.56 -5.77 14.67
N PRO A 33 -15.93 -6.79 13.87
CA PRO A 33 -15.14 -7.21 12.72
C PRO A 33 -14.90 -6.09 11.69
N LYS A 34 -15.84 -5.15 11.56
CA LYS A 34 -15.71 -4.04 10.61
C LYS A 34 -14.61 -3.06 11.00
N ASP A 35 -14.38 -2.85 12.29
CA ASP A 35 -13.30 -1.99 12.78
C ASP A 35 -11.95 -2.67 12.59
N ILE A 36 -11.87 -3.99 12.81
CA ILE A 36 -10.67 -4.80 12.51
C ILE A 36 -10.33 -4.71 11.01
N GLU A 37 -11.30 -4.94 10.14
CA GLU A 37 -11.11 -4.83 8.69
C GLU A 37 -10.73 -3.40 8.25
N ALA A 38 -11.26 -2.38 8.93
CA ALA A 38 -10.90 -0.98 8.68
C ALA A 38 -9.45 -0.67 9.09
N ALA A 39 -9.00 -1.18 10.25
CA ALA A 39 -7.64 -1.05 10.71
C ALA A 39 -6.64 -1.75 9.78
N GLU A 40 -6.93 -2.98 9.34
CA GLU A 40 -6.09 -3.69 8.37
C GLU A 40 -6.05 -2.94 7.02
N ARG A 41 -7.21 -2.51 6.52
CA ARG A 41 -7.25 -1.71 5.27
C ARG A 41 -6.45 -0.41 5.40
N TYR A 42 -6.47 0.25 6.56
CA TYR A 42 -5.65 1.43 6.81
C TYR A 42 -4.16 1.12 6.62
N LEU A 43 -3.65 0.04 7.23
CA LEU A 43 -2.25 -0.38 7.07
C LEU A 43 -1.91 -0.71 5.61
N GLN A 44 -2.80 -1.39 4.89
CA GLN A 44 -2.59 -1.72 3.49
C GLN A 44 -2.57 -0.48 2.59
N PHE A 45 -3.35 0.56 2.90
CA PHE A 45 -3.36 1.81 2.15
C PHE A 45 -2.23 2.78 2.54
N CYS A 46 -1.61 2.62 3.71
CA CYS A 46 -0.49 3.45 4.15
C CYS A 46 0.88 2.81 3.89
N LEU A 47 1.09 1.58 4.38
CA LEU A 47 2.34 0.83 4.22
C LEU A 47 2.28 -0.10 3.01
N GLY A 48 1.21 -0.89 2.91
CA GLY A 48 1.04 -1.93 1.89
C GLY A 48 1.10 -1.40 0.46
N TRP A 49 0.63 -0.17 0.22
CA TRP A 49 0.68 0.48 -1.09
C TRP A 49 2.09 0.43 -1.70
N PHE A 50 3.11 0.77 -0.92
CA PHE A 50 4.49 0.79 -1.42
C PHE A 50 5.27 -0.48 -1.08
N ALA A 51 5.04 -1.05 0.11
CA ALA A 51 5.75 -2.26 0.53
C ALA A 51 5.35 -3.47 -0.32
N ASN A 52 4.06 -3.68 -0.58
CA ASN A 52 3.61 -4.91 -1.23
C ASN A 52 4.13 -5.06 -2.67
N PRO A 53 4.19 -4.01 -3.52
CA PRO A 53 4.87 -4.11 -4.80
C PRO A 53 6.35 -4.51 -4.67
N ILE A 54 7.08 -3.92 -3.72
CA ILE A 54 8.51 -4.20 -3.54
C ILE A 54 8.76 -5.61 -3.00
N TYR A 55 7.94 -6.13 -2.08
CA TYR A 55 8.20 -7.41 -1.41
C TYR A 55 7.39 -8.58 -2.00
N ALA A 56 6.18 -8.33 -2.52
CA ALA A 56 5.30 -9.34 -3.09
C ALA A 56 5.13 -9.22 -4.62
N GLY A 57 5.44 -8.06 -5.21
CA GLY A 57 5.42 -7.86 -6.66
C GLY A 57 4.14 -7.26 -7.23
N ASP A 58 3.15 -6.88 -6.41
CA ASP A 58 1.93 -6.21 -6.88
C ASP A 58 1.29 -5.37 -5.76
N TYR A 59 0.30 -4.54 -6.08
CA TYR A 59 -0.50 -3.85 -5.05
C TYR A 59 -1.26 -4.83 -4.17
N PRO A 60 -1.56 -4.47 -2.89
CA PRO A 60 -2.39 -5.30 -2.02
C PRO A 60 -3.75 -5.60 -2.64
N GLN A 61 -4.24 -6.84 -2.48
CA GLN A 61 -5.51 -7.25 -3.08
C GLN A 61 -6.68 -6.38 -2.56
N VAL A 62 -6.72 -6.12 -1.25
CA VAL A 62 -7.74 -5.24 -0.63
C VAL A 62 -7.75 -3.84 -1.25
N MET A 63 -6.60 -3.33 -1.67
CA MET A 63 -6.50 -2.02 -2.30
C MET A 63 -7.03 -2.03 -3.73
N LYS A 64 -6.69 -3.07 -4.51
CA LYS A 64 -7.22 -3.29 -5.86
C LYS A 64 -8.75 -3.39 -5.86
N ASP A 65 -9.28 -4.22 -4.97
CA ASP A 65 -10.73 -4.46 -4.87
C ASP A 65 -11.47 -3.20 -4.39
N TYR A 66 -10.95 -2.52 -3.37
CA TYR A 66 -11.58 -1.32 -2.82
C TYR A 66 -11.59 -0.17 -3.83
N ILE A 67 -10.45 0.14 -4.47
CA ILE A 67 -10.37 1.23 -5.46
C ILE A 67 -11.18 0.88 -6.71
N GLY A 68 -11.14 -0.37 -7.17
CA GLY A 68 -11.94 -0.84 -8.30
C GLY A 68 -13.43 -0.62 -8.06
N ARG A 69 -13.95 -1.07 -6.91
CA ARG A 69 -15.34 -0.84 -6.52
C ARG A 69 -15.68 0.65 -6.43
N LYS A 70 -14.82 1.46 -5.80
CA LYS A 70 -15.05 2.91 -5.67
C LYS A 70 -15.03 3.64 -7.01
N SER A 71 -14.16 3.26 -7.93
CA SER A 71 -14.17 3.77 -9.30
C SER A 71 -15.47 3.45 -10.02
N ALA A 72 -15.98 2.22 -9.89
CA ALA A 72 -17.27 1.84 -10.48
C ALA A 72 -18.45 2.61 -9.86
N GLU A 73 -18.47 2.79 -8.53
CA GLU A 73 -19.47 3.62 -7.82
C GLU A 73 -19.46 5.09 -8.31
N GLN A 74 -18.32 5.57 -8.80
CA GLN A 74 -18.16 6.92 -9.38
C GLN A 74 -18.49 6.98 -10.87
N GLY A 75 -18.87 5.86 -11.49
CA GLY A 75 -19.19 5.78 -12.92
C GLY A 75 -17.95 5.79 -13.84
N LEU A 76 -16.77 5.47 -13.32
CA LEU A 76 -15.56 5.35 -14.14
C LEU A 76 -15.51 3.98 -14.81
N GLU A 77 -15.18 3.96 -16.10
CA GLU A 77 -15.06 2.71 -16.89
C GLU A 77 -13.87 1.83 -16.45
N MET A 78 -12.86 2.44 -15.82
CA MET A 78 -11.65 1.76 -15.36
C MET A 78 -11.32 2.13 -13.91
N SER A 79 -10.63 1.19 -13.23
CA SER A 79 -10.06 1.48 -11.92
C SER A 79 -9.08 2.66 -11.99
N ARG A 80 -9.10 3.51 -10.97
CA ARG A 80 -8.12 4.59 -10.81
C ARG A 80 -6.75 4.07 -10.37
N LEU A 81 -6.68 2.84 -9.86
CA LEU A 81 -5.43 2.19 -9.51
C LEU A 81 -4.82 1.56 -10.77
N PRO A 82 -3.62 1.97 -11.20
CA PRO A 82 -2.93 1.36 -12.34
C PRO A 82 -2.66 -0.13 -12.10
N VAL A 83 -2.54 -0.89 -13.17
CA VAL A 83 -2.24 -2.32 -13.12
C VAL A 83 -0.80 -2.55 -13.60
N PHE A 84 0.02 -3.21 -12.78
CA PHE A 84 1.33 -3.67 -13.22
C PHE A 84 1.19 -4.81 -14.24
N SER A 85 1.93 -4.71 -15.33
CA SER A 85 2.21 -5.82 -16.24
C SER A 85 3.03 -6.91 -15.54
N LEU A 86 3.03 -8.13 -16.09
CA LEU A 86 3.82 -9.24 -15.52
C LEU A 86 5.32 -8.92 -15.45
N GLN A 87 5.82 -8.17 -16.42
CA GLN A 87 7.19 -7.69 -16.48
C GLN A 87 7.47 -6.71 -15.35
N GLU A 88 6.60 -5.72 -15.13
CA GLU A 88 6.75 -4.76 -14.04
C GLU A 88 6.68 -5.41 -12.67
N LYS A 89 5.74 -6.34 -12.46
CA LYS A 89 5.61 -7.12 -11.20
C LYS A 89 6.90 -7.86 -10.87
N SER A 90 7.49 -8.52 -11.87
CA SER A 90 8.75 -9.23 -11.72
C SER A 90 9.93 -8.29 -11.51
N TYR A 91 9.92 -7.13 -12.19
CA TYR A 91 10.98 -6.14 -12.11
C TYR A 91 11.02 -5.42 -10.75
N ILE A 92 9.87 -5.13 -10.14
CA ILE A 92 9.81 -4.40 -8.86
C ILE A 92 10.00 -5.31 -7.64
N LYS A 93 9.63 -6.59 -7.74
CA LYS A 93 9.75 -7.54 -6.63
C LYS A 93 11.22 -7.74 -6.23
N GLY A 94 11.51 -7.65 -4.93
CA GLY A 94 12.85 -7.82 -4.35
C GLY A 94 13.76 -6.61 -4.50
N THR A 95 13.25 -5.42 -4.86
CA THR A 95 14.08 -4.23 -5.12
C THR A 95 14.44 -3.41 -3.87
N SER A 96 14.62 -4.08 -2.74
CA SER A 96 14.99 -3.47 -1.46
C SER A 96 15.78 -4.46 -0.62
N ASP A 97 16.93 -4.04 -0.12
CA ASP A 97 17.80 -4.88 0.71
C ASP A 97 17.39 -4.84 2.20
N PHE A 98 16.69 -3.79 2.61
CA PHE A 98 16.14 -3.62 3.96
C PHE A 98 14.92 -2.70 3.92
N LEU A 99 14.01 -2.87 4.86
CA LEU A 99 12.88 -1.96 5.07
C LEU A 99 13.25 -0.91 6.13
N GLY A 100 13.28 0.35 5.74
CA GLY A 100 13.20 1.45 6.70
C GLY A 100 11.74 1.71 7.07
N LEU A 101 11.44 1.79 8.36
CA LEU A 101 10.11 2.14 8.85
C LEU A 101 10.20 3.41 9.70
N GLY A 102 9.54 4.47 9.25
CA GLY A 102 9.29 5.66 10.05
C GLY A 102 7.95 5.53 10.76
N HIS A 103 7.98 5.51 12.08
CA HIS A 103 6.79 5.42 12.91
C HIS A 103 6.79 6.54 13.95
N PHE A 104 5.64 7.21 14.09
CA PHE A 104 5.49 8.33 15.03
C PHE A 104 4.36 8.10 16.02
N THR A 105 3.22 7.58 15.59
CA THR A 105 2.07 7.38 16.46
C THR A 105 1.22 6.18 16.06
N THR A 106 0.29 5.83 16.94
CA THR A 106 -0.85 4.93 16.67
C THR A 106 -2.13 5.74 16.48
N ARG A 107 -3.03 5.25 15.63
CA ARG A 107 -4.37 5.81 15.42
C ARG A 107 -5.41 4.76 15.71
N TYR A 108 -6.47 5.16 16.40
CA TYR A 108 -7.67 4.34 16.51
C TYR A 108 -8.50 4.48 15.23
N ILE A 109 -8.85 3.35 14.62
CA ILE A 109 -9.53 3.23 13.34
C ILE A 109 -10.90 2.58 13.57
N THR A 110 -11.93 3.16 12.97
CA THR A 110 -13.29 2.59 12.96
C THR A 110 -13.84 2.61 11.56
N GLU A 111 -14.78 1.72 11.26
CA GLU A 111 -15.46 1.70 10.00
C GLU A 111 -16.26 2.99 9.76
N ARG A 112 -16.13 3.53 8.55
CA ARG A 112 -16.80 4.76 8.16
C ARG A 112 -18.24 4.46 7.73
N LYS A 113 -19.19 4.86 8.55
CA LYS A 113 -20.64 4.67 8.32
C LYS A 113 -21.30 5.64 7.31
N ASN A 114 -20.60 6.70 6.89
CA ASN A 114 -21.16 7.75 6.02
C ASN A 114 -20.60 7.70 4.58
N PRO A 115 -21.41 8.00 3.55
CA PRO A 115 -21.01 7.90 2.14
C PRO A 115 -19.78 8.77 1.81
N SER A 116 -19.05 8.35 0.76
CA SER A 116 -17.91 9.08 0.19
C SER A 116 -18.29 10.55 -0.07
N ARG A 117 -17.36 11.49 0.19
CA ARG A 117 -17.57 12.87 -0.27
C ARG A 117 -17.46 12.85 -1.80
N GLN A 118 -18.22 13.67 -2.53
CA GLN A 118 -18.06 13.77 -3.98
C GLN A 118 -16.64 14.26 -4.33
N GLY A 119 -15.95 13.56 -5.24
CA GLY A 119 -14.64 13.95 -5.77
C GLY A 119 -13.59 12.81 -5.78
N PRO A 120 -12.56 12.90 -6.64
CA PRO A 120 -11.54 11.86 -6.76
C PRO A 120 -10.61 11.86 -5.54
N SER A 121 -10.62 10.78 -4.77
CA SER A 121 -9.67 10.51 -3.67
C SER A 121 -9.48 9.01 -3.52
N TYR A 122 -8.32 8.55 -3.06
CA TYR A 122 -8.13 7.14 -2.68
C TYR A 122 -9.04 6.73 -1.50
N GLN A 123 -9.54 7.71 -0.73
CA GLN A 123 -10.50 7.51 0.35
C GLN A 123 -11.94 7.40 -0.17
N ASN A 124 -12.23 7.92 -1.36
CA ASN A 124 -13.57 8.04 -1.94
C ASN A 124 -13.90 6.91 -2.90
#